data_AF-A0A519JYZ6-F1
#
_entry.id   AF-A0A519JYZ6-F1
#
_cell.length_a   1.000
_cell.length_b   1.000
_cell.length_c   1.000
_cell.angle_alpha   90.00
_cell.angle_beta   90.00
_cell.angle_gamma   90.00
#
_symmetry.space_group_name_H-M   'P 1'
#
loop_
_entity.id
_entity.type
_entity.pdbx_description
1 polymer ?
#
loop_
_entity_poly.entity_id
_entity_poly.type
_entity_poly.pdbx_seq_one_letter_code
_entity_poly.pdbx_strand_id
1 'polypeptide(L)'
;QGQDIRPATCEKKVHWVVAAESGRITSIGSYTVTLLGDSGRIYRYLHMDMGGVNALFPTDASRNVTRGQHIGKVSADFGGNATTIHLHFEIKAPVATGGGAATVMFVPTYSSLTDSYGRMLNGAA
;
A
#
# COMPACT_ATOMS: atom_id res chain seq x y z
N GLN A 1 5.53 6.03 -8.91
CA GLN A 1 4.59 5.61 -9.96
C GLN A 1 3.63 4.66 -9.28
N GLY A 2 2.32 4.89 -9.41
CA GLY A 2 1.30 4.16 -8.66
C GLY A 2 -0.09 4.41 -9.22
N GLN A 3 -1.09 3.93 -8.49
CA GLN A 3 -2.49 4.16 -8.76
C GLN A 3 -3.12 4.95 -7.62
N ASP A 4 -3.81 6.04 -7.96
CA ASP A 4 -4.68 6.74 -7.02
C ASP A 4 -6.03 6.03 -6.94
N ILE A 5 -6.40 5.60 -5.75
CA ILE A 5 -7.65 4.90 -5.44
C ILE A 5 -8.51 5.85 -4.61
N ARG A 6 -9.60 6.34 -5.21
CA ARG A 6 -10.52 7.25 -4.52
C ARG A 6 -11.52 6.46 -3.69
N PRO A 7 -11.74 6.86 -2.42
CA PRO A 7 -12.77 6.25 -1.59
C PRO A 7 -14.17 6.51 -2.17
N ALA A 8 -15.12 5.65 -1.78
CA ALA A 8 -16.52 5.79 -2.20
C ALA A 8 -17.18 7.09 -1.71
N THR A 9 -16.63 7.69 -0.65
CA THR A 9 -17.04 9.01 -0.14
C THR A 9 -15.84 9.95 -0.12
N CYS A 10 -16.07 11.25 -0.31
CA CYS A 10 -15.04 12.28 -0.20
C CYS A 10 -14.70 12.63 1.27
N GLU A 11 -14.75 11.66 2.17
CA GLU A 11 -14.55 11.84 3.61
C GLU A 11 -13.26 11.16 4.07
N LYS A 12 -12.40 11.93 4.73
CA LYS A 12 -11.15 11.40 5.31
C LYS A 12 -11.46 10.55 6.53
N LYS A 13 -10.60 9.56 6.80
CA LYS A 13 -10.63 8.73 8.01
C LYS A 13 -11.87 7.83 8.16
N VAL A 14 -12.54 7.53 7.05
CA VAL A 14 -13.70 6.62 7.00
C VAL A 14 -13.29 5.25 6.47
N HIS A 15 -12.69 5.22 5.27
CA HIS A 15 -12.38 3.98 4.57
C HIS A 15 -11.04 3.39 5.01
N TRP A 16 -11.04 2.11 5.36
CA TRP A 16 -9.84 1.39 5.76
C TRP A 16 -8.96 1.05 4.57
N VAL A 17 -7.65 1.14 4.79
CA VAL A 17 -6.61 0.57 3.94
C VAL A 17 -6.13 -0.72 4.61
N VAL A 18 -5.97 -1.77 3.80
CA VAL A 18 -5.52 -3.09 4.25
C VAL A 18 -4.17 -3.45 3.67
N ALA A 19 -3.41 -4.28 4.38
CA ALA A 19 -2.18 -4.86 3.86
C ALA A 19 -2.49 -5.78 2.66
N ALA A 20 -1.92 -5.46 1.49
CA ALA A 20 -2.07 -6.24 0.26
C ALA A 20 -1.47 -7.65 0.36
N GLU A 21 -0.50 -7.84 1.25
CA GLU A 21 0.20 -9.09 1.51
C GLU A 21 0.60 -9.17 3.00
N SER A 22 0.80 -10.39 3.52
CA SER A 22 1.50 -10.58 4.79
C SER A 22 2.96 -10.13 4.66
N GLY A 23 3.53 -9.65 5.76
CA GLY A 23 4.93 -9.26 5.80
C GLY A 23 5.22 -8.25 6.91
N ARG A 24 6.19 -7.36 6.66
CA ARG A 24 6.64 -6.38 7.64
C ARG A 24 6.63 -4.96 7.09
N ILE A 25 5.99 -4.05 7.82
CA ILE A 25 6.14 -2.61 7.58
C ILE A 25 7.57 -2.21 7.94
N THR A 26 8.34 -1.82 6.93
CA THR A 26 9.76 -1.49 7.07
C THR A 26 10.00 0.01 7.27
N SER A 27 9.04 0.86 6.90
CA SER A 27 9.15 2.31 7.06
C SER A 27 7.77 2.97 7.18
N ILE A 28 7.68 3.93 8.11
CA ILE A 28 6.55 4.85 8.27
C ILE A 28 7.15 6.26 8.18
N GLY A 29 6.86 6.96 7.09
CA GLY A 29 7.25 8.36 6.86
C GLY A 29 6.14 9.33 7.22
N SER A 30 6.28 10.61 6.84
CA SER A 30 5.28 11.65 7.13
C SER A 30 3.99 11.54 6.31
N TYR A 31 3.97 10.75 5.24
CA TYR A 31 2.79 10.48 4.40
C TYR A 31 2.84 9.13 3.68
N THR A 32 3.80 8.26 4.02
CA THR A 32 4.05 6.99 3.32
C THR A 32 4.23 5.87 4.32
N VAL A 33 3.67 4.69 4.01
CA VAL A 33 3.97 3.42 4.70
C VAL A 33 4.54 2.46 3.66
N THR A 34 5.66 1.81 3.98
CA THR A 34 6.31 0.80 3.14
C THR A 34 6.19 -0.57 3.80
N LEU A 35 5.59 -1.52 3.09
CA LEU A 35 5.48 -2.93 3.46
C LEU A 35 6.38 -3.76 2.56
N LEU A 36 7.29 -4.54 3.15
CA LEU A 36 7.95 -5.64 2.48
C LEU A 36 7.09 -6.89 2.68
N GLY A 37 6.49 -7.39 1.60
CA GLY A 37 5.72 -8.62 1.61
C GLY A 37 6.62 -9.86 1.67
N ASP A 38 6.07 -10.97 2.15
CA ASP A 38 6.77 -12.26 2.26
C ASP A 38 7.26 -12.80 0.90
N SER A 39 6.62 -12.38 -0.20
CA SER A 39 7.02 -12.66 -1.59
C SER A 39 8.24 -11.87 -2.05
N GLY A 40 8.74 -10.93 -1.25
CA GLY A 40 9.79 -9.99 -1.61
C GLY A 40 9.30 -8.77 -2.41
N ARG A 41 7.99 -8.67 -2.69
CA ARG A 41 7.39 -7.44 -3.24
C ARG A 41 7.37 -6.34 -2.20
N ILE A 42 7.46 -5.09 -2.66
CA ILE A 42 7.35 -3.91 -1.81
C ILE A 42 6.09 -3.15 -2.18
N TYR A 43 5.26 -2.90 -1.18
CA TYR A 43 4.02 -2.13 -1.31
C TYR A 43 4.18 -0.80 -0.61
N ARG A 44 3.77 0.29 -1.26
CA ARG A 44 3.78 1.63 -0.67
C ARG A 44 2.37 2.18 -0.64
N TYR A 45 1.95 2.63 0.54
CA TYR A 45 0.64 3.20 0.82
C TYR A 45 0.84 4.64 1.23
N LEU A 46 0.27 5.57 0.46
CA LEU A 46 0.45 6.99 0.66
C LEU A 46 -0.88 7.67 0.98
N HIS A 47 -0.80 8.82 1.65
CA HIS A 47 -1.94 9.70 1.96
C HIS A 47 -2.98 9.06 2.89
N MET A 48 -2.52 8.18 3.78
CA MET A 48 -3.33 7.68 4.89
C MET A 48 -3.32 8.68 6.06
N ASP A 49 -4.24 8.51 7.01
CA ASP A 49 -4.23 9.23 8.29
C ASP A 49 -3.02 8.80 9.11
N MET A 50 -1.94 9.57 9.06
CA MET A 50 -0.67 9.16 9.63
C MET A 50 -0.70 9.17 11.17
N GLY A 51 -1.55 9.99 11.78
CA GLY A 51 -1.81 9.90 13.22
C GLY A 51 -2.38 8.53 13.60
N GLY A 52 -3.36 8.04 12.82
CA GLY A 52 -3.94 6.71 12.99
C GLY A 52 -2.95 5.57 12.70
N VAL A 53 -2.13 5.70 11.65
CA VAL A 53 -1.06 4.73 11.34
C VAL A 53 -0.07 4.60 12.50
N ASN A 54 0.39 5.71 13.06
CA ASN A 54 1.33 5.67 14.19
C ASN A 54 0.70 5.09 15.46
N ALA A 55 -0.61 5.29 15.67
CA ALA A 55 -1.33 4.66 16.77
C ALA A 55 -1.47 3.13 16.60
N LEU A 56 -1.65 2.64 15.35
CA LEU A 56 -1.67 1.21 15.04
C LEU A 56 -0.29 0.56 15.16
N PHE A 57 0.77 1.31 14.83
CA PHE A 57 2.14 0.82 14.78
C PHE A 57 3.09 1.65 15.66
N PRO A 58 2.87 1.71 16.99
CA PRO A 58 3.60 2.60 17.88
C PRO A 58 5.08 2.24 18.04
N THR A 59 5.46 1.01 17.68
CA THR A 59 6.84 0.50 17.81
C THR A 59 7.21 -0.38 16.63
N ASP A 60 8.51 -0.55 16.36
CA ASP A 60 8.99 -1.44 15.30
C ASP A 60 8.59 -2.91 15.48
N ALA A 61 8.31 -3.33 16.73
CA ALA A 61 7.84 -4.69 17.05
C ALA A 61 6.38 -4.92 16.61
N SER A 62 5.56 -3.87 16.52
CA SER A 62 4.16 -3.95 16.10
C SER A 62 3.97 -4.06 14.58
N ARG A 63 5.05 -3.95 13.80
CA ARG A 63 5.00 -3.74 12.34
C ARG A 63 4.87 -5.01 11.50
N ASN A 64 4.67 -6.17 12.12
CA ASN A 64 4.30 -7.37 11.39
C ASN A 64 2.80 -7.33 11.08
N VAL A 65 2.44 -7.61 9.83
CA VAL A 65 1.05 -7.56 9.36
C VAL A 65 0.70 -8.82 8.59
N THR A 66 -0.58 -9.17 8.61
CA THR A 66 -1.15 -10.23 7.79
C THR A 66 -1.92 -9.65 6.61
N ARG A 67 -2.02 -10.38 5.49
CA ARG A 67 -2.86 -9.98 4.34
C ARG A 67 -4.27 -9.64 4.81
N GLY A 68 -4.79 -8.48 4.40
CA GLY A 68 -6.12 -8.00 4.79
C GLY A 68 -6.18 -7.27 6.13
N GLN A 69 -5.10 -7.25 6.93
CA GLN A 69 -5.06 -6.49 8.18
C GLN A 69 -5.22 -4.98 7.90
N HIS A 70 -6.03 -4.29 8.70
CA HIS A 70 -6.14 -2.83 8.67
C HIS A 70 -4.80 -2.18 9.05
N ILE A 71 -4.29 -1.31 8.18
CA ILE A 71 -2.98 -0.64 8.36
C ILE A 71 -3.07 0.89 8.39
N GLY A 72 -4.27 1.44 8.22
CA GLY A 72 -4.51 2.88 8.22
C GLY A 72 -5.85 3.20 7.56
N LYS A 73 -6.24 4.48 7.56
CA LYS A 73 -7.44 4.93 6.87
C LYS A 73 -7.07 5.94 5.80
N VAL A 74 -7.83 5.95 4.70
CA VAL A 74 -7.64 6.92 3.60
C VAL A 74 -7.80 8.35 4.13
N SER A 75 -6.87 9.24 3.77
CA SER A 75 -6.84 10.65 4.19
C SER A 75 -6.29 11.50 3.04
N ALA A 76 -5.69 12.64 3.38
CA ALA A 76 -5.07 13.61 2.50
C ALA A 76 -3.67 14.03 2.99
N ASP A 77 -3.07 13.26 3.89
CA ASP A 77 -1.80 13.62 4.55
C ASP A 77 -0.65 13.61 3.53
N PHE A 78 0.16 14.67 3.50
CA PHE A 78 1.24 14.84 2.52
C PHE A 78 2.57 15.29 3.15
N GLY A 79 2.70 15.23 4.49
CA GLY A 79 3.88 15.74 5.20
C GLY A 79 4.06 17.26 5.14
N GLY A 80 2.98 17.99 4.88
CA GLY A 80 2.93 19.43 4.69
C GLY A 80 1.52 19.86 4.32
N ASN A 81 1.36 20.59 3.21
CA ASN A 81 0.04 20.93 2.68
C ASN A 81 -0.71 19.68 2.20
N ALA A 82 -1.96 19.54 2.62
CA ALA A 82 -2.79 18.39 2.26
C ALA A 82 -2.97 18.25 0.74
N THR A 83 -3.06 17.00 0.28
CA THR A 83 -3.48 16.65 -1.09
C THR A 83 -5.00 16.41 -1.15
N THR A 84 -5.51 15.81 -2.23
CA THR A 84 -6.91 15.35 -2.29
C THR A 84 -7.10 14.06 -1.49
N ILE A 85 -8.34 13.72 -1.11
CA ILE A 85 -8.61 12.50 -0.34
C ILE A 85 -8.54 11.27 -1.26
N HIS A 86 -7.48 10.48 -1.12
CA HIS A 86 -7.26 9.23 -1.87
C HIS A 86 -6.17 8.38 -1.22
N LEU A 87 -6.11 7.10 -1.58
CA LEU A 87 -4.94 6.26 -1.35
C LEU A 87 -4.09 6.32 -2.62
N HIS A 88 -2.82 6.75 -2.52
CA HIS A 88 -1.86 6.51 -3.58
C HIS A 88 -1.13 5.19 -3.28
N PHE A 89 -1.31 4.20 -4.15
CA PHE A 89 -0.79 2.84 -3.96
C PHE A 89 0.26 2.51 -5.02
N GLU A 90 1.42 2.03 -4.58
CA GLU A 90 2.51 1.63 -5.47
C GLU A 90 2.97 0.20 -5.17
N ILE A 91 3.42 -0.49 -6.21
CA ILE A 91 4.04 -1.82 -6.12
C ILE A 91 5.44 -1.72 -6.73
N LYS A 92 6.43 -2.25 -6.01
CA LYS A 92 7.74 -2.59 -6.57
C LYS A 92 7.97 -4.08 -6.46
N ALA A 93 8.63 -4.64 -7.45
CA ALA A 93 9.01 -6.05 -7.47
C ALA A 93 10.39 -6.22 -8.10
N PRO A 94 11.12 -7.29 -7.75
CA PRO A 94 12.28 -7.71 -8.52
C PRO A 94 11.83 -8.14 -9.92
N VAL A 95 12.32 -7.45 -10.94
CA VAL A 95 12.05 -7.77 -12.35
C VAL A 95 13.35 -8.14 -13.03
N ALA A 96 13.41 -9.32 -13.62
CA ALA A 96 14.53 -9.73 -14.45
C ALA A 96 14.34 -9.20 -15.88
N THR A 97 15.34 -8.48 -16.40
CA THR A 97 15.37 -8.03 -17.79
C THR A 97 16.56 -8.67 -18.48
N GLY A 98 16.30 -9.61 -19.39
CA GLY A 98 17.29 -10.22 -20.30
C GLY A 98 18.57 -10.74 -19.64
N GLY A 99 18.59 -11.99 -19.18
CA GLY A 99 19.80 -12.71 -18.73
C GLY A 99 20.53 -12.17 -17.49
N GLY A 100 20.22 -10.95 -17.04
CA GLY A 100 20.80 -10.31 -15.86
C GLY A 100 20.07 -10.58 -14.56
N ALA A 101 20.67 -10.13 -13.46
CA ALA A 101 20.06 -10.17 -12.13
C ALA A 101 18.79 -9.31 -12.07
N ALA A 102 17.79 -9.76 -11.31
CA ALA A 102 16.56 -9.00 -11.13
C ALA A 102 16.82 -7.68 -10.39
N THR A 103 16.22 -6.60 -10.88
CA THR A 103 16.29 -5.27 -10.25
C THR A 103 14.93 -4.93 -9.65
N VAL A 104 14.92 -4.37 -8.44
CA VAL A 104 13.67 -3.91 -7.80
C VAL A 104 13.23 -2.61 -8.47
N MET A 105 12.11 -2.66 -9.18
CA MET A 105 11.55 -1.50 -9.89
C MET A 105 10.04 -1.40 -9.71
N PHE A 106 9.46 -0.24 -10.04
CA PHE A 106 8.01 -0.08 -10.06
C PHE A 106 7.39 -1.01 -11.10
N VAL A 107 6.25 -1.61 -10.75
CA VAL A 107 5.46 -2.45 -11.65
C VAL A 107 4.06 -1.85 -11.86
N PRO A 108 3.40 -2.11 -13.01
CA PRO A 108 2.11 -1.51 -13.33
C PRO A 108 1.02 -1.85 -12.30
N THR A 109 0.67 -0.88 -11.46
CA THR A 109 -0.30 -1.07 -10.38
C THR A 109 -1.72 -1.27 -10.93
N TYR A 110 -2.13 -0.47 -11.92
CA TYR A 110 -3.47 -0.59 -12.53
C TYR A 110 -3.73 -1.98 -13.10
N SER A 111 -2.83 -2.50 -13.95
CA SER A 111 -3.00 -3.84 -14.53
C SER A 111 -3.04 -4.94 -13.47
N SER A 112 -2.26 -4.78 -12.39
CA SER A 112 -2.27 -5.71 -11.26
C SER A 112 -3.62 -5.70 -10.51
N LEU A 113 -4.24 -4.53 -10.34
CA LEU A 113 -5.56 -4.39 -9.72
C LEU A 113 -6.66 -4.98 -10.58
N THR A 114 -6.65 -4.70 -11.90
CA THR A 114 -7.62 -5.26 -12.84
C THR A 114 -7.56 -6.79 -12.88
N ASP A 115 -6.34 -7.36 -12.93
CA ASP A 115 -6.12 -8.80 -12.88
C ASP A 115 -6.60 -9.41 -11.55
N SER A 116 -6.29 -8.76 -10.41
CA SER A 116 -6.78 -9.19 -9.10
C SER A 116 -8.30 -9.17 -8.99
N TYR A 117 -8.94 -8.11 -9.51
CA TYR A 117 -10.40 -8.00 -9.53
C TYR A 117 -11.02 -9.07 -10.44
N GLY A 118 -10.43 -9.33 -11.60
CA GLY A 118 -10.84 -10.42 -12.48
C GLY A 118 -10.80 -11.79 -11.79
N ARG A 119 -9.70 -12.11 -11.08
CA ARG A 119 -9.62 -13.34 -10.27
C ARG A 119 -10.71 -13.41 -9.19
N MET A 120 -10.99 -12.31 -8.52
CA MET A 120 -12.06 -12.24 -7.51
C MET A 120 -13.43 -12.56 -8.11
N LEU A 121 -13.77 -11.96 -9.25
CA LEU A 121 -15.02 -12.25 -9.96
C LEU A 121 -15.12 -13.72 -10.41
N ASN A 122 -13.98 -14.35 -10.68
CA ASN A 122 -13.90 -15.75 -11.08
C ASN A 122 -13.77 -16.73 -9.89
N GLY A 123 -13.86 -16.25 -8.64
CA GLY A 123 -13.79 -17.10 -7.44
C GLY A 123 -12.38 -17.61 -7.09
N ALA A 124 -11.33 -16.94 -7.55
CA ALA A 124 -9.93 -17.34 -7.42
C ALA A 124 -9.06 -16.35 -6.60
N ALA A 125 -9.66 -15.64 -5.64
CA ALA A 125 -9.03 -14.57 -4.83
C ALA A 125 -8.38 -15.03 -3.51
#